data_AF-A0A3M1NGK0-F1
#
_entry.id   AF-A0A3M1NGK0-F1
#
_cell.length_a   1.000
_cell.length_b   1.000
_cell.length_c   1.000
_cell.angle_alpha   90.00
_cell.angle_beta   90.00
_cell.angle_gamma   90.00
#
_symmetry.space_group_name_H-M   'P 1'
#
loop_
_entity.id
_entity.type
_entity.pdbx_description
1 polymer ?
#
loop_
_entity_poly.entity_id
_entity_poly.type
_entity_poly.pdbx_seq_one_letter_code
_entity_poly.pdbx_strand_id
1 'polypeptide(L)'
;RVWLEDEIWTRIRLNPDALPTGDVRIIPGTMYQRLAHRPLAVTTARATLTTLKTGERAYTLTYPDDDRTLTIRFEPAFPYAITGWEETYRSGFGDRARRLTTRATRDRSMMLAYWQHNRRVDEALRAELNLD
;
A
#
# COMPACT_ATOMS: atom_id res chain seq x y z
N ARG A 1 9.51 19.88 3.18
CA ARG A 1 8.76 19.21 2.10
C ARG A 1 7.44 18.67 2.64
N VAL A 2 6.43 18.45 1.80
CA VAL A 2 5.19 17.70 2.13
C VAL A 2 5.08 16.59 1.10
N TRP A 3 4.72 15.38 1.55
CA TRP A 3 4.54 14.20 0.70
C TRP A 3 3.06 13.86 0.53
N LEU A 4 2.72 13.06 -0.47
CA LEU A 4 1.43 12.40 -0.58
C LEU A 4 1.59 10.92 -0.19
N GLU A 5 0.66 10.35 0.57
CA GLU A 5 0.68 8.90 0.80
C GLU A 5 0.54 8.14 -0.53
N ASP A 6 -0.31 8.64 -1.43
CA ASP A 6 -0.56 8.01 -2.72
C ASP A 6 0.70 8.00 -3.63
N GLU A 7 1.64 8.97 -3.49
CA GLU A 7 2.89 8.96 -4.27
C GLU A 7 3.92 7.92 -3.75
N ILE A 8 3.80 7.46 -2.50
CA ILE A 8 4.71 6.45 -1.92
C ILE A 8 4.65 5.14 -2.72
N TRP A 9 3.46 4.73 -3.13
CA TRP A 9 3.25 3.51 -3.90
C TRP A 9 4.01 3.50 -5.24
N THR A 10 4.05 4.64 -5.90
CA THR A 10 4.80 4.82 -7.16
C THR A 10 6.29 4.92 -6.88
N ARG A 11 6.70 5.63 -5.82
CA ARG A 11 8.11 5.75 -5.42
C ARG A 11 8.73 4.41 -5.09
N ILE A 12 8.03 3.53 -4.38
CA ILE A 12 8.47 2.15 -4.11
C ILE A 12 8.85 1.43 -5.41
N ARG A 13 8.02 1.52 -6.44
CA ARG A 13 8.22 0.82 -7.72
C ARG A 13 9.31 1.42 -8.59
N LEU A 14 9.63 2.71 -8.41
CA LEU A 14 10.63 3.42 -9.20
C LEU A 14 12.01 3.40 -8.53
N ASN A 15 12.07 3.82 -7.27
CA ASN A 15 13.30 3.91 -6.49
C ASN A 15 12.97 3.94 -4.99
N PRO A 16 12.97 2.77 -4.32
CA PRO A 16 12.63 2.68 -2.89
C PRO A 16 13.64 3.39 -1.98
N ASP A 17 14.88 3.62 -2.43
CA ASP A 17 15.88 4.32 -1.62
C ASP A 17 15.64 5.84 -1.56
N ALA A 18 14.76 6.36 -2.42
CA ALA A 18 14.30 7.75 -2.38
C ALA A 18 13.09 7.97 -1.45
N LEU A 19 12.64 6.94 -0.72
CA LEU A 19 11.53 7.06 0.22
C LEU A 19 11.94 7.89 1.44
N PRO A 20 11.08 8.81 1.91
CA PRO A 20 11.38 9.57 3.11
C PRO A 20 11.35 8.66 4.34
N THR A 21 12.24 8.89 5.30
CA THR A 21 12.28 8.16 6.58
C THR A 21 12.37 9.14 7.75
N GLY A 22 12.03 8.68 8.95
CA GLY A 22 11.93 9.53 10.13
C GLY A 22 10.58 10.25 10.21
N ASP A 23 10.55 11.44 10.79
CA ASP A 23 9.31 12.22 10.93
C ASP A 23 9.06 13.03 9.65
N VAL A 24 7.91 12.79 9.03
CA VAL A 24 7.55 13.33 7.72
C VAL A 24 6.22 14.08 7.80
N ARG A 25 6.12 15.16 7.02
CA ARG A 25 4.82 15.82 6.77
C ARG A 25 4.20 15.23 5.53
N ILE A 26 2.97 14.74 5.64
CA ILE A 26 2.34 13.96 4.59
C ILE A 26 0.83 14.26 4.54
N ILE A 27 0.24 14.21 3.36
CA ILE A 27 -1.21 14.18 3.20
C ILE A 27 -1.62 12.71 3.16
N PRO A 28 -2.44 12.22 4.11
CA PRO A 28 -2.91 10.84 4.11
C PRO A 28 -3.65 10.46 2.83
N GLY A 29 -3.69 9.17 2.52
CA GLY A 29 -4.23 8.65 1.26
C GLY A 29 -5.67 9.10 1.00
N THR A 30 -5.95 9.50 -0.24
CA THR A 30 -7.24 10.10 -0.62
C THR A 30 -8.42 9.15 -0.37
N MET A 31 -8.23 7.84 -0.58
CA MET A 31 -9.24 6.82 -0.27
C MET A 31 -9.54 6.70 1.21
N TYR A 32 -8.51 6.65 2.07
CA TYR A 32 -8.70 6.63 3.52
C TYR A 32 -9.49 7.87 3.96
N GLN A 33 -9.06 9.06 3.54
CA GLN A 33 -9.69 10.32 3.92
C GLN A 33 -11.16 10.37 3.53
N ARG A 34 -11.49 9.90 2.31
CA ARG A 34 -12.86 9.82 1.83
C ARG A 34 -13.72 8.85 2.65
N LEU A 35 -13.22 7.64 2.92
CA LEU A 35 -13.98 6.61 3.64
C LEU A 35 -14.11 6.90 5.15
N ALA A 36 -13.08 7.53 5.73
CA ALA A 36 -13.07 7.92 7.14
C ALA A 36 -13.77 9.26 7.39
N HIS A 37 -14.27 9.94 6.35
CA HIS A 37 -14.88 11.27 6.42
C HIS A 37 -13.97 12.30 7.11
N ARG A 38 -12.68 12.26 6.78
CA ARG A 38 -11.66 13.16 7.32
C ARG A 38 -11.28 14.22 6.28
N PRO A 39 -11.03 15.48 6.69
CA PRO A 39 -10.60 16.52 5.77
C PRO A 39 -9.19 16.21 5.24
N LEU A 40 -8.95 16.59 3.98
CA LEU A 40 -7.61 16.58 3.41
C LEU A 40 -6.77 17.65 4.10
N ALA A 41 -5.84 17.22 4.94
CA ALA A 41 -4.92 18.08 5.67
C ALA A 41 -3.53 17.46 5.71
N VAL A 42 -2.52 18.29 5.92
CA VAL A 42 -1.16 17.84 6.19
C VAL A 42 -1.10 17.32 7.62
N THR A 43 -0.64 16.10 7.81
CA THR A 43 -0.40 15.48 9.10
C THR A 43 1.07 15.09 9.26
N THR A 44 1.47 14.78 10.48
CA THR A 44 2.80 14.22 10.75
C THR A 44 2.69 12.70 10.83
N ALA A 45 3.59 12.01 10.14
CA ALA A 45 3.73 10.57 10.23
C ALA A 45 5.18 10.19 10.51
N ARG A 46 5.39 9.04 11.15
CA ARG A 46 6.71 8.43 11.26
C ARG A 46 6.87 7.36 10.18
N ALA A 47 7.86 7.56 9.33
CA ALA A 47 8.19 6.69 8.20
C ALA A 47 9.41 5.81 8.52
N THR A 48 9.31 4.51 8.29
CA THR A 48 10.42 3.57 8.45
C THR A 48 10.54 2.65 7.24
N LEU A 49 11.78 2.27 6.92
CA LEU A 49 12.11 1.31 5.88
C LEU A 49 12.98 0.22 6.49
N THR A 50 12.52 -1.02 6.42
CA THR A 50 13.16 -2.16 7.07
C THR A 50 13.26 -3.35 6.12
N THR A 51 14.16 -4.28 6.42
CA THR A 51 14.22 -5.58 5.74
C THR A 51 13.62 -6.63 6.66
N LEU A 52 12.61 -7.33 6.17
CA LEU A 52 11.93 -8.41 6.88
C LEU A 52 12.82 -9.67 6.90
N LYS A 53 12.53 -10.58 7.83
CA LYS A 53 13.20 -11.89 7.88
C LYS A 53 12.98 -12.73 6.62
N THR A 54 11.91 -12.45 5.87
CA THR A 54 11.62 -13.07 4.57
C THR A 54 12.54 -12.60 3.44
N GLY A 55 13.34 -11.55 3.67
CA GLY A 55 14.16 -10.89 2.64
C GLY A 55 13.44 -9.76 1.90
N GLU A 56 12.13 -9.61 2.08
CA GLU A 56 11.35 -8.49 1.55
C GLU A 56 11.70 -7.18 2.27
N ARG A 57 11.49 -6.05 1.59
CA ARG A 57 11.52 -4.73 2.23
C ARG A 57 10.12 -4.35 2.68
N ALA A 58 10.03 -3.64 3.81
CA ALA A 58 8.79 -3.12 4.35
C ALA A 58 8.93 -1.62 4.62
N TYR A 59 8.03 -0.83 4.02
CA TYR A 59 7.89 0.59 4.30
C TYR A 59 6.65 0.83 5.15
N THR A 60 6.82 1.43 6.32
CA THR A 60 5.75 1.67 7.28
C THR A 60 5.57 3.15 7.54
N LEU A 61 4.31 3.61 7.48
CA LEU A 61 3.86 4.93 7.89
C LEU A 61 2.98 4.78 9.12
N THR A 62 3.38 5.40 10.24
CA THR A 62 2.57 5.49 11.46
C THR A 62 2.06 6.91 11.61
N TYR A 63 0.75 7.07 11.72
CA TYR A 63 0.03 8.33 11.93
C TYR A 63 -0.46 8.37 13.38
N PRO A 64 0.26 9.04 14.31
CA PRO A 64 -0.10 9.04 15.71
C PRO A 64 -1.46 9.69 15.98
N ASP A 65 -1.76 10.78 15.27
CA ASP A 65 -2.99 11.57 15.46
C ASP A 65 -4.26 10.81 15.04
N ASP A 66 -4.13 9.86 14.11
CA ASP A 66 -5.25 9.10 13.53
C ASP A 66 -5.34 7.64 14.03
N ASP A 67 -4.46 7.23 14.96
CA ASP A 67 -4.28 5.83 15.39
C ASP A 67 -4.23 4.87 14.19
N ARG A 68 -3.46 5.25 13.16
CA ARG A 68 -3.40 4.57 11.87
C ARG A 68 -1.98 4.16 11.53
N THR A 69 -1.81 2.95 11.01
CA THR A 69 -0.53 2.46 10.51
C THR A 69 -0.72 1.76 9.19
N LEU A 70 0.04 2.16 8.17
CA LEU A 70 0.11 1.52 6.87
C LEU A 70 1.49 0.89 6.69
N THR A 71 1.54 -0.40 6.36
CA THR A 71 2.77 -1.10 6.02
C THR A 71 2.66 -1.70 4.62
N ILE A 72 3.63 -1.40 3.76
CA ILE A 72 3.71 -1.86 2.38
C ILE A 72 4.93 -2.77 2.26
N ARG A 73 4.72 -4.02 1.82
CA ARG A 73 5.77 -5.03 1.59
C ARG A 73 6.07 -5.14 0.10
N PHE A 74 7.34 -5.23 -0.24
CA PHE A 74 7.80 -5.32 -1.62
C PHE A 74 9.13 -6.06 -1.78
N GLU A 75 9.36 -6.57 -2.98
CA GLU A 75 10.58 -7.28 -3.35
C GLU A 75 11.80 -6.33 -3.32
N PRO A 76 12.99 -6.78 -2.87
CA PRO A 76 14.17 -5.93 -2.76
C PRO A 76 14.83 -5.61 -4.12
N ALA A 77 14.51 -6.37 -5.16
CA ALA A 77 15.07 -6.22 -6.50
C ALA A 77 14.06 -5.56 -7.45
N PHE A 78 14.55 -4.80 -8.43
CA PHE A 78 13.72 -4.23 -9.50
C PHE A 78 12.94 -5.35 -10.22
N PRO A 79 11.62 -5.21 -10.45
CA PRO A 79 10.82 -3.98 -10.43
C PRO A 79 10.19 -3.60 -9.08
N TYR A 80 10.77 -4.04 -7.95
CA TYR A 80 10.33 -3.75 -6.58
C TYR A 80 8.84 -4.08 -6.40
N ALA A 81 8.44 -5.25 -6.87
CA ALA A 81 7.04 -5.61 -6.93
C ALA A 81 6.43 -5.61 -5.53
N ILE A 82 5.28 -4.96 -5.39
CA ILE A 82 4.54 -4.95 -4.13
C ILE A 82 3.93 -6.34 -3.94
N THR A 83 4.33 -7.00 -2.85
CA THR A 83 3.88 -8.34 -2.48
C THR A 83 2.69 -8.31 -1.54
N GLY A 84 2.46 -7.18 -0.86
CA GLY A 84 1.26 -6.97 -0.07
C GLY A 84 1.31 -5.70 0.75
N TRP A 85 0.22 -5.44 1.45
CA TRP A 85 0.12 -4.33 2.40
C TRP A 85 -0.81 -4.68 3.54
N GLU A 86 -0.69 -3.92 4.61
CA GLU A 86 -1.53 -4.01 5.79
C GLU A 86 -1.79 -2.61 6.32
N GLU A 87 -3.04 -2.32 6.61
CA GLU A 87 -3.48 -1.06 7.17
C GLU A 87 -4.29 -1.33 8.42
N THR A 88 -3.85 -0.77 9.55
CA THR A 88 -4.58 -0.80 10.82
C THR A 88 -5.09 0.61 11.11
N TYR A 89 -6.37 0.73 11.41
CA TYR A 89 -7.00 2.01 11.74
C TYR A 89 -8.23 1.80 12.64
N ARG A 90 -8.66 2.89 13.29
CA ARG A 90 -9.91 2.91 14.06
C ARG A 90 -11.11 3.01 13.11
N SER A 91 -11.90 1.95 13.04
CA SER A 91 -13.08 1.85 12.17
C SER A 91 -14.38 2.04 12.98
N GLY A 92 -15.33 2.77 12.40
CA GLY A 92 -16.59 3.14 13.04
C GLY A 92 -16.50 4.42 13.89
N PHE A 93 -17.61 4.76 14.55
CA PHE A 93 -17.77 6.02 15.29
C PHE A 93 -18.20 5.77 16.75
N GLY A 94 -17.87 6.72 17.62
CA GLY A 94 -18.23 6.70 19.05
C GLY A 94 -17.61 5.50 19.80
N ASP A 95 -18.32 5.05 20.85
CA ASP A 95 -17.85 3.98 21.75
C ASP A 95 -17.78 2.61 21.08
N ARG A 96 -18.43 2.45 19.92
CA ARG A 96 -18.41 1.19 19.14
C ARG A 96 -17.24 1.11 18.18
N ALA A 97 -16.43 2.16 18.05
CA ALA A 97 -15.30 2.16 17.14
C ALA A 97 -14.25 1.13 17.58
N ARG A 98 -13.79 0.31 16.62
CA ARG A 98 -12.84 -0.78 16.87
C ARG A 98 -11.59 -0.59 16.02
N ARG A 99 -10.45 -1.01 16.55
CA ARG A 99 -9.24 -1.13 15.75
C ARG A 99 -9.39 -2.34 14.83
N LEU A 100 -9.39 -2.10 13.53
CA LEU A 100 -9.45 -3.13 12.50
C LEU A 100 -8.20 -3.08 11.64
N THR A 101 -7.85 -4.23 11.07
CA THR A 101 -6.73 -4.39 10.16
C THR A 101 -7.24 -4.93 8.83
N THR A 102 -6.96 -4.21 7.75
CA THR A 102 -7.16 -4.66 6.37
C THR A 102 -5.82 -5.10 5.81
N ARG A 103 -5.76 -6.27 5.18
CA ARG A 103 -4.54 -6.82 4.57
C ARG A 103 -4.83 -7.25 3.14
N ALA A 104 -3.89 -6.97 2.25
CA ALA A 104 -3.83 -7.59 0.93
C ALA A 104 -2.47 -8.27 0.73
N THR A 105 -2.48 -9.38 0.03
CA THR A 105 -1.28 -10.11 -0.41
C THR A 105 -1.45 -10.44 -1.89
N ARG A 106 -0.38 -10.28 -2.67
CA ARG A 106 -0.37 -10.67 -4.08
C ARG A 106 -0.49 -12.19 -4.15
N ASP A 107 -1.59 -12.67 -4.74
CA ASP A 107 -1.85 -14.10 -4.92
C ASP A 107 -1.11 -14.63 -6.17
N ARG A 108 -1.49 -14.15 -7.35
CA ARG A 108 -0.89 -14.52 -8.64
C ARG A 108 -0.55 -13.29 -9.48
N SER A 109 0.47 -13.43 -10.33
CA SER A 109 0.80 -12.45 -11.37
C SER A 109 1.34 -13.16 -12.60
N MET A 110 0.96 -12.69 -13.78
CA MET A 110 1.39 -13.26 -15.05
C MET A 110 1.82 -12.14 -16.00
N MET A 111 2.97 -12.30 -16.66
CA MET A 111 3.41 -11.41 -17.72
C MET A 111 2.97 -11.99 -19.06
N LEU A 112 2.05 -11.29 -19.74
CA LEU A 112 1.46 -11.72 -21.00
C LEU A 112 1.70 -10.72 -22.11
N ALA A 113 1.83 -11.22 -23.35
CA ALA A 113 1.79 -10.40 -24.55
C ALA A 113 0.35 -9.93 -24.81
N TYR A 114 -0.07 -8.86 -24.12
CA TYR A 114 -1.47 -8.38 -24.11
C TYR A 114 -2.11 -8.31 -25.50
N TRP A 115 -1.42 -7.73 -26.50
CA TRP A 115 -1.96 -7.58 -27.85
C TRP A 115 -2.26 -8.90 -28.58
N GLN A 116 -1.67 -10.02 -28.12
CA GLN A 116 -1.95 -11.35 -28.66
C GLN A 116 -3.03 -12.10 -27.86
N HIS A 117 -3.21 -11.71 -26.59
CA HIS A 117 -4.00 -12.43 -25.57
C HIS A 117 -5.10 -11.58 -24.92
N ASN A 118 -5.71 -10.65 -25.66
CA ASN A 118 -6.78 -9.78 -25.16
C ASN A 118 -8.17 -10.09 -25.76
N ARG A 119 -8.34 -11.26 -26.38
CA ARG A 119 -9.60 -11.67 -27.00
C ARG A 119 -10.42 -12.50 -26.02
N ARG A 120 -11.73 -12.63 -26.27
CA ARG A 120 -12.62 -13.47 -25.44
C ARG A 120 -12.15 -14.93 -25.35
N VAL A 121 -11.50 -15.45 -26.40
CA VAL A 121 -10.94 -16.81 -26.39
C VAL A 121 -9.83 -17.00 -25.35
N ASP A 122 -9.20 -15.91 -24.90
CA ASP A 122 -8.15 -15.91 -23.88
C ASP A 122 -8.73 -15.85 -22.44
N GLU A 123 -10.05 -15.89 -22.26
CA GLU A 123 -10.73 -15.83 -20.95
C GLU A 123 -10.21 -16.91 -19.98
N ALA A 124 -9.83 -18.09 -20.48
CA ALA A 124 -9.24 -19.16 -19.68
C ALA A 124 -7.96 -18.76 -18.91
N LEU A 125 -7.25 -17.70 -19.32
CA LEU A 125 -6.09 -17.18 -18.60
C LEU A 125 -6.44 -16.55 -17.24
N ARG A 126 -7.73 -16.25 -17.00
CA ARG A 126 -8.21 -15.74 -15.71
C ARG A 126 -8.16 -16.80 -14.61
N ALA A 127 -8.44 -18.05 -14.96
CA ALA A 127 -8.33 -19.18 -14.03
C ALA A 127 -6.89 -19.33 -13.50
N GLU A 128 -5.88 -19.09 -14.34
CA GLU A 128 -4.46 -19.08 -13.93
C GLU A 128 -4.11 -17.96 -12.93
N LEU A 129 -4.98 -16.94 -12.84
CA LEU A 129 -4.87 -15.82 -11.90
C LEU A 129 -5.85 -15.95 -10.71
N ASN A 130 -6.56 -17.07 -10.58
CA ASN A 130 -7.60 -17.29 -9.57
C ASN A 130 -8.75 -16.26 -9.64
N LEU A 131 -9.18 -15.88 -10.84
CA LEU A 131 -10.23 -14.86 -11.05
C LEU A 131 -11.58 -15.43 -11.53
N ASP A 132 -11.73 -16.75 -11.56
CA ASP A 132 -12.94 -17.47 -11.99
C ASP A 132 -13.45 -18.43 -10.90
#